data_AF-A0A8T3Y197-F1
#
_entry.id   AF-A0A8T3Y197-F1
#
_cell.length_a   1.000
_cell.length_b   1.000
_cell.length_c   1.000
_cell.angle_alpha   90.00
_cell.angle_beta   90.00
_cell.angle_gamma   90.00
#
_symmetry.space_group_name_H-M   'P 1'
#
loop_
_entity.id
_entity.type
_entity.pdbx_description
1 polymer ?
#
loop_
_entity_poly.entity_id
_entity_poly.type
_entity_poly.pdbx_seq_one_letter_code
_entity_poly.pdbx_strand_id
1 'polypeptide(L)' 'MFEQPQDLTWKQKLAHFYKECKRVLSVTRKPDQKEYTTIVKISGAGILLIGFIGFVIYAIKELLF' A
#
# COMPACT_ATOMS: atom_id res chain seq x y z
N MET A 1 -3.02 41.10 -11.43
CA MET A 1 -1.76 40.77 -12.13
C MET A 1 -1.00 39.78 -11.25
N PHE A 2 -1.13 38.48 -11.50
CA PHE A 2 -0.37 37.47 -10.78
C PHE A 2 1.01 37.41 -11.41
N GLU A 3 2.00 38.00 -10.72
CA GLU A 3 3.40 37.86 -11.07
C GLU A 3 3.81 36.39 -10.79
N GLN A 4 4.06 35.60 -11.83
CA GLN A 4 4.73 34.30 -11.70
C GLN A 4 6.24 34.50 -11.81
N PRO A 5 7.03 34.44 -10.72
CA PRO A 5 8.46 34.25 -10.85
C PRO A 5 8.74 32.79 -11.22
N GLN A 6 9.23 32.61 -12.43
CA GLN A 6 9.80 31.38 -12.98
C GLN A 6 11.31 31.38 -12.70
N ASP A 7 11.77 30.59 -11.73
CA ASP A 7 12.78 29.56 -11.98
C ASP A 7 12.72 28.45 -10.90
N LEU A 8 11.59 27.76 -10.80
CA LEU A 8 11.47 26.54 -10.01
C LEU A 8 12.32 25.42 -10.64
N THR A 9 13.60 25.37 -10.28
CA THR A 9 14.47 24.21 -10.51
C THR A 9 13.77 22.98 -9.94
N TRP A 10 13.79 21.85 -10.64
CA TRP A 10 13.09 20.60 -10.25
C TRP A 10 13.33 20.21 -8.78
N LYS A 11 14.49 20.57 -8.23
CA LYS A 11 14.88 20.37 -6.85
C LYS A 11 13.96 21.10 -5.85
N GLN A 12 13.56 22.34 -6.13
CA GLN A 12 12.67 23.12 -5.25
C GLN A 12 11.22 22.63 -5.28
N LYS A 13 10.73 22.21 -6.46
CA LYS A 13 9.41 21.56 -6.58
C LYS A 13 9.34 20.30 -5.73
N LEU A 14 10.31 19.39 -5.87
CA LEU A 14 10.37 18.14 -5.10
C LEU A 14 10.50 18.39 -3.58
N ALA A 15 11.29 19.39 -3.18
CA ALA A 15 11.42 19.75 -1.78
C ALA A 15 10.08 20.25 -1.18
N HIS A 16 9.30 21.01 -1.95
CA HIS A 16 7.97 21.46 -1.55
C HIS A 16 6.98 20.28 -1.47
N PHE A 17 6.93 19.44 -2.50
CA PHE A 17 6.09 18.24 -2.52
C PHE A 17 6.42 17.28 -1.36
N TYR A 18 7.69 17.05 -1.07
CA TYR A 18 8.09 16.21 0.06
C TYR A 18 7.61 16.78 1.39
N LYS A 19 7.68 18.10 1.58
CA LYS A 19 7.20 18.79 2.78
C LYS A 19 5.68 18.67 2.94
N GLU A 20 4.93 18.79 1.85
CA GLU A 20 3.48 18.58 1.82
C GLU A 20 3.10 17.12 2.12
N CYS A 21 3.74 16.16 1.45
CA CYS A 21 3.54 14.72 1.69
C CYS A 21 3.82 14.36 3.15
N LYS A 22 4.87 14.91 3.76
CA LYS A 22 5.20 14.68 5.17
C LYS A 22 4.09 15.16 6.11
N ARG A 23 3.43 16.29 5.80
CA ARG A 23 2.29 16.78 6.59
C ARG A 23 1.10 15.83 6.48
N VAL A 24 0.81 15.33 5.27
CA VAL A 24 -0.29 14.38 5.05
C VAL A 24 -0.03 13.05 5.76
N LEU A 25 1.19 12.51 5.67
CA LEU A 25 1.61 11.28 6.37
C LEU A 25 1.60 11.43 7.91
N SER A 26 1.68 12.66 8.43
CA SER A 26 1.55 12.93 9.86
C SER A 26 0.10 13.10 10.31
N VAL A 27 -0.81 13.44 9.39
CA VAL A 27 -2.26 13.56 9.66
C VAL A 27 -2.93 12.18 9.59
N THR A 28 -2.37 11.24 8.84
CA THR A 28 -2.87 9.85 8.84
C THR A 28 -2.63 9.20 10.20
N ARG A 29 -3.68 8.56 10.73
CA ARG A 29 -3.60 7.83 11.99
C ARG A 29 -2.72 6.59 11.81
N LYS A 30 -1.59 6.53 12.52
CA LYS A 30 -0.76 5.30 12.56
C LYS A 30 -1.62 4.17 13.14
N PRO A 31 -1.73 3.00 12.48
CA PRO A 31 -2.58 1.91 12.96
C PRO A 31 -2.07 1.43 14.33
N ASP A 32 -3.02 1.15 15.23
CA ASP A 32 -2.69 0.51 16.49
C ASP A 32 -2.30 -0.96 16.25
N GLN A 33 -1.44 -1.52 17.11
CA GLN A 33 -0.97 -2.90 16.98
C GLN A 33 -2.13 -3.92 17.00
N LYS A 34 -3.23 -3.63 17.70
CA LYS A 34 -4.42 -4.49 17.72
C LYS A 34 -5.18 -4.48 16.40
N GLU A 35 -5.33 -3.29 15.80
CA GLU A 35 -5.99 -3.13 14.50
C GLU A 35 -5.18 -3.80 13.40
N TYR A 36 -3.86 -3.58 13.40
CA TYR A 36 -2.95 -4.23 12.45
C TYR A 36 -3.04 -5.74 12.52
N THR A 37 -2.97 -6.32 13.72
CA THR A 37 -3.03 -7.78 13.91
C THR A 37 -4.36 -8.36 13.43
N THR A 38 -5.47 -7.64 13.66
CA THR A 38 -6.80 -8.07 13.20
C THR A 38 -6.88 -8.09 11.68
N ILE A 39 -6.40 -7.04 11.02
CA ILE A 39 -6.37 -6.95 9.56
C ILE A 39 -5.47 -8.05 8.98
N VAL A 40 -4.27 -8.24 9.52
CA VAL A 40 -3.33 -9.28 9.06
C VAL A 40 -3.94 -10.68 9.22
N LYS A 41 -4.62 -10.97 10.34
CA LYS A 41 -5.28 -12.26 10.54
C LYS A 41 -6.36 -12.53 9.51
N ILE A 42 -7.23 -11.56 9.23
CA ILE A 42 -8.34 -11.70 8.29
C ILE A 42 -7.80 -11.83 6.86
N SER A 43 -6.89 -10.95 6.46
CA SER A 43 -6.25 -11.00 5.13
C SER A 43 -5.46 -12.29 4.94
N GLY A 44 -4.70 -12.73 5.96
CA GLY A 44 -3.96 -13.98 5.93
C GLY A 44 -4.87 -15.20 5.77
N ALA A 45 -6.02 -15.22 6.46
CA ALA A 45 -7.02 -16.28 6.30
C ALA A 45 -7.60 -16.30 4.87
N GLY A 46 -7.87 -15.14 4.27
CA GLY A 46 -8.34 -15.03 2.88
C GLY A 46 -7.31 -15.53 1.86
N ILE A 47 -6.05 -15.12 2.00
CA ILE A 47 -4.96 -15.57 1.12
C ILE A 47 -4.77 -17.08 1.22
N LEU A 48 -4.79 -17.63 2.43
CA LEU A 48 -4.63 -19.07 2.64
C LEU A 48 -5.79 -19.85 2.03
N LEU A 49 -7.03 -19.38 2.18
CA LEU A 49 -8.21 -20.02 1.60
C LEU A 49 -8.15 -20.04 0.07
N ILE A 50 -7.88 -18.89 -0.56
CA ILE A 50 -7.80 -18.79 -2.03
C ILE A 50 -6.61 -19.59 -2.57
N GLY A 51 -5.46 -19.49 -1.90
CA GLY A 51 -4.26 -20.26 -2.24
C GLY A 51 -4.48 -21.76 -2.11
N PHE A 52 -5.20 -22.20 -1.09
CA PHE A 52 -5.54 -23.62 -0.92
C PHE A 52 -6.48 -24.13 -2.01
N ILE A 53 -7.51 -23.35 -2.38
CA ILE A 53 -8.42 -23.71 -3.48
C ILE A 53 -7.64 -23.84 -4.80
N GLY A 54 -6.79 -22.87 -5.12
CA GLY A 54 -5.93 -22.93 -6.30
C GLY A 54 -4.94 -24.10 -6.27
N PHE A 55 -4.35 -24.37 -5.09
CA PHE A 55 -3.46 -25.51 -4.86
C PHE A 55 -4.17 -26.84 -5.09
N VAL A 56 -5.39 -27.01 -4.58
CA VAL A 56 -6.17 -28.25 -4.77
C VAL A 56 -6.48 -28.49 -6.25
N ILE A 57 -6.87 -27.44 -6.99
CA ILE A 57 -7.13 -27.55 -8.44
C ILE A 57 -5.85 -27.97 -9.18
N TYR A 58 -4.72 -27.34 -8.87
CA TYR A 58 -3.43 -27.69 -9.48
C TYR A 58 -2.98 -29.10 -9.11
N ALA A 59 -3.10 -29.48 -7.84
CA ALA A 59 -2.71 -30.81 -7.36
C ALA A 59 -3.54 -31.92 -8.02
N ILE A 60 -4.85 -31.71 -8.20
CA ILE A 60 -5.71 -32.65 -8.93
C ILE A 60 -5.30 -32.72 -10.40
N LYS A 61 -4.98 -31.58 -11.04
CA LYS A 61 -4.49 -31.56 -12.42
C LYS A 61 -3.20 -32.35 -12.60
N GLU A 62 -2.22 -32.15 -11.72
CA GLU A 62 -0.91 -32.81 -11.75
C GLU A 62 -1.00 -34.33 -11.46
N LEU A 63 -1.94 -34.76 -10.61
CA LEU A 63 -2.05 -36.16 -10.21
C LEU A 63 -2.90 -36.99 -11.19
N LEU A 64 -3.89 -36.35 -11.84
CA LEU A 64 -4.86 -37.01 -12.72
C LEU A 64 -4.51 -36.88 -14.22
N PHE A 65 -3.56 -36.02 -14.59
CA PHE A 65 -3.05 -35.85 -15.96
C PHE A 65 -1.54 -36.07 -16.00
#